data_AF-A0A356KYD7-F1
#
_entry.id   AF-A0A356KYD7-F1
#
_cell.length_a   1.000
_cell.length_b   1.000
_cell.length_c   1.000
_cell.angle_alpha   90.00
_cell.angle_beta   90.00
_cell.angle_gamma   90.00
#
_symmetry.space_group_name_H-M   'P 1'
#
loop_
_entity.id
_entity.type
_entity.pdbx_description
1 polymer ?
#
loop_
_entity_poly.entity_id
_entity_poly.type
_entity_poly.pdbx_seq_one_letter_code
_entity_poly.pdbx_strand_id
1 'polypeptide(L)'
;MAVSDDSDTSELLARDLRALITAGSVAPALARTLATLAERKAVAASGLRGAAQAVFLAAVAAERPLLLVVQDQERARRLVEDLDLLLPERPVLLNPSLGLFSSDPASGESGDGSLGARLRVLQALREERAPVVVSGATALLQQLPGGARLERTMGAIAVGEELDPHEWAHRLVDHGYKRRTLVEAPGEFALRGGVFDLYPLGAAAPLRVDLFGDEVESLRSFDPASQRSTG
;
A
#
# COMPACT_ATOMS: atom_id res chain seq x y z
N MET A 1 2.23 4.77 37.44
CA MET A 1 1.99 5.97 36.62
C MET A 1 1.52 5.45 35.28
N ALA A 2 0.21 5.48 35.05
CA ALA A 2 -0.43 4.76 33.95
C ALA A 2 -0.09 5.46 32.62
N VAL A 3 0.51 4.71 31.70
CA VAL A 3 0.58 5.08 30.28
C VAL A 3 -0.84 4.90 29.76
N SER A 4 -1.57 6.01 29.62
CA SER A 4 -2.85 6.03 28.93
C SER A 4 -2.62 5.64 27.46
N ASP A 5 -3.42 4.70 26.99
CA ASP A 5 -3.35 4.04 25.70
C ASP A 5 -3.61 5.05 24.56
N ASP A 6 -2.60 5.28 23.70
CA ASP A 6 -2.73 6.15 22.51
C ASP A 6 -3.81 5.63 21.54
N SER A 7 -4.12 4.33 21.60
CA SER A 7 -5.13 3.68 20.76
C SER A 7 -6.56 4.13 21.12
N ASP A 8 -6.89 4.22 22.42
CA ASP A 8 -8.19 4.68 22.93
C ASP A 8 -8.45 6.14 22.55
N THR A 9 -7.40 6.96 22.54
CA THR A 9 -7.48 8.39 22.21
C THR A 9 -7.71 8.59 20.71
N SER A 10 -7.03 7.80 19.87
CA SER A 10 -7.19 7.81 18.41
C SER A 10 -8.58 7.31 17.98
N GLU A 11 -9.11 6.28 18.63
CA GLU A 11 -10.46 5.77 18.36
C GLU A 11 -11.55 6.78 18.78
N LEU A 12 -11.39 7.43 19.93
CA LEU A 12 -12.32 8.48 20.39
C LEU A 12 -12.34 9.66 19.41
N LEU A 13 -11.14 10.12 18.99
CA LEU A 13 -10.99 11.19 18.00
C LEU A 13 -11.63 10.83 16.66
N ALA A 14 -11.42 9.61 16.15
CA ALA A 14 -11.99 9.15 14.90
C ALA A 14 -13.53 9.07 14.96
N ARG A 15 -14.08 8.61 16.09
CA ARG A 15 -15.52 8.54 16.34
C ARG A 15 -16.15 9.93 16.41
N ASP A 16 -15.51 10.86 17.13
CA ASP A 16 -15.99 12.24 17.26
C ASP A 16 -15.88 13.00 15.94
N LEU A 17 -14.84 12.74 15.14
CA LEU A 17 -14.70 13.27 13.78
C LEU A 17 -15.79 12.76 12.83
N ARG A 18 -16.15 11.45 12.89
CA ARG A 18 -17.31 10.93 12.15
C ARG A 18 -18.61 11.58 12.59
N ALA A 19 -18.81 11.79 13.88
CA ALA A 19 -19.97 12.51 14.39
C ALA A 19 -20.01 13.96 13.89
N LEU A 20 -18.87 14.64 13.84
CA LEU A 20 -18.73 16.01 13.32
C LEU A 20 -19.01 16.09 11.81
N ILE A 21 -18.51 15.11 11.04
CA ILE A 21 -18.79 14.93 9.61
C ILE A 21 -20.30 14.80 9.35
N THR A 22 -20.99 14.05 10.21
CA THR A 22 -22.41 13.70 10.01
C THR A 22 -23.38 14.74 10.58
N ALA A 23 -22.97 15.50 11.62
CA ALA A 23 -23.84 16.46 12.31
C ALA A 23 -23.68 17.93 11.86
N GLY A 24 -22.61 18.28 11.13
CA GLY A 24 -22.29 19.66 10.76
C GLY A 24 -22.93 20.18 9.45
N SER A 25 -22.56 21.41 9.07
CA SER A 25 -22.91 22.04 7.77
C SER A 25 -22.43 21.26 6.54
N VAL A 26 -21.58 20.25 6.75
CA VAL A 26 -21.09 19.31 5.75
C VAL A 26 -22.19 18.35 5.29
N ALA A 27 -23.10 17.92 6.16
CA ALA A 27 -24.06 16.85 5.86
C ALA A 27 -24.99 17.16 4.67
N PRO A 28 -25.58 18.37 4.52
CA PRO A 28 -26.39 18.68 3.35
C PRO A 28 -25.57 18.74 2.05
N ALA A 29 -24.33 19.23 2.11
CA ALA A 29 -23.44 19.29 0.95
C ALA A 29 -22.98 17.89 0.53
N LEU A 30 -22.69 17.04 1.52
CA LEU A 30 -22.36 15.63 1.34
C LEU A 30 -23.54 14.88 0.70
N ALA A 31 -24.75 14.98 1.26
CA ALA A 31 -25.93 14.31 0.74
C ALA A 31 -26.21 14.68 -0.72
N ARG A 32 -26.15 15.97 -1.07
CA ARG A 32 -26.30 16.43 -2.46
C ARG A 32 -25.21 15.87 -3.38
N THR A 33 -23.97 15.84 -2.89
CA THR A 33 -22.83 15.31 -3.65
C THR A 33 -23.02 13.81 -3.91
N LEU A 34 -23.33 13.02 -2.88
CA LEU A 34 -23.56 11.59 -3.00
C LEU A 34 -24.74 11.28 -3.94
N ALA A 35 -25.86 11.99 -3.83
CA ALA A 35 -27.01 11.84 -4.72
C ALA A 35 -26.63 12.10 -6.19
N THR A 36 -25.90 13.19 -6.46
CA THR A 36 -25.49 13.54 -7.83
C THR A 36 -24.48 12.54 -8.40
N LEU A 37 -23.53 12.08 -7.56
CA LEU A 37 -22.55 11.07 -7.98
C LEU A 37 -23.18 9.68 -8.16
N ALA A 38 -24.29 9.36 -7.47
CA ALA A 38 -25.05 8.12 -7.69
C ALA A 38 -25.68 8.09 -9.10
N GLU A 39 -26.06 9.26 -9.63
CA GLU A 39 -26.50 9.44 -11.02
C GLU A 39 -25.34 9.47 -12.03
N ARG A 40 -24.10 9.21 -11.59
CA ARG A 40 -22.87 9.28 -12.41
C ARG A 40 -22.63 10.66 -13.06
N LYS A 41 -23.10 11.72 -12.41
CA LYS A 41 -22.88 13.12 -12.85
C LYS A 41 -21.68 13.75 -12.14
N ALA A 42 -21.08 14.74 -12.79
CA ALA A 42 -20.01 15.53 -12.20
C ALA A 42 -20.56 16.51 -11.15
N VAL A 43 -19.79 16.71 -10.07
CA VAL A 43 -20.10 17.68 -9.00
C VAL A 43 -18.93 18.64 -8.86
N ALA A 44 -19.22 19.94 -8.89
CA ALA A 44 -18.26 20.98 -8.52
C ALA A 44 -18.48 21.38 -7.06
N ALA A 45 -17.49 21.12 -6.20
CA ALA A 45 -17.47 21.59 -4.82
C ALA A 45 -16.46 22.72 -4.67
N SER A 46 -16.83 23.78 -3.95
CA SER A 46 -15.97 24.94 -3.69
C SER A 46 -16.12 25.39 -2.23
N GLY A 47 -15.19 26.22 -1.75
CA GLY A 47 -15.19 26.69 -0.36
C GLY A 47 -14.58 25.72 0.65
N LEU A 48 -14.12 24.55 0.22
CA LEU A 48 -13.38 23.59 1.05
C LEU A 48 -11.95 24.11 1.27
N ARG A 49 -11.72 24.80 2.40
CA ARG A 49 -10.41 25.37 2.77
C ARG A 49 -9.82 24.65 3.98
N GLY A 50 -8.50 24.46 3.98
CA GLY A 50 -7.79 23.75 5.05
C GLY A 50 -8.36 22.34 5.27
N ALA A 51 -8.51 21.95 6.53
CA ALA A 51 -9.00 20.63 6.93
C ALA A 51 -10.40 20.28 6.39
N ALA A 52 -11.22 21.27 6.02
CA ALA A 52 -12.55 21.02 5.45
C ALA A 52 -12.50 20.16 4.17
N GLN A 53 -11.40 20.24 3.40
CA GLN A 53 -11.22 19.39 2.23
C GLN A 53 -11.06 17.92 2.63
N ALA A 54 -10.15 17.60 3.55
CA ALA A 54 -9.90 16.24 3.99
C ALA A 54 -11.13 15.63 4.68
N VAL A 55 -11.79 16.41 5.55
CA VAL A 55 -13.04 16.00 6.24
C VAL A 55 -14.14 15.68 5.24
N PHE A 56 -14.35 16.53 4.23
CA PHE A 56 -15.35 16.28 3.19
C PHE A 56 -15.01 15.05 2.35
N LEU A 57 -13.74 14.87 1.95
CA LEU A 57 -13.30 13.73 1.16
C LEU A 57 -13.37 12.42 1.96
N ALA A 58 -13.05 12.43 3.25
CA ALA A 58 -13.22 11.27 4.13
C ALA A 58 -14.69 10.86 4.23
N ALA A 59 -15.61 11.83 4.33
CA ALA A 59 -17.03 11.58 4.35
C ALA A 59 -17.54 10.94 3.04
N VAL A 60 -17.06 11.42 1.89
CA VAL A 60 -17.35 10.78 0.60
C VAL A 60 -16.72 9.40 0.51
N ALA A 61 -15.49 9.24 1.00
CA ALA A 61 -14.79 7.96 1.00
C ALA A 61 -15.56 6.91 1.78
N ALA A 62 -16.13 7.23 2.94
CA ALA A 62 -16.90 6.29 3.75
C ALA A 62 -18.01 5.57 2.97
N GLU A 63 -18.62 6.24 1.98
CA GLU A 63 -19.74 5.72 1.21
C GLU A 63 -19.32 5.02 -0.10
N ARG A 64 -18.09 5.24 -0.58
CA ARG A 64 -17.67 4.75 -1.91
C ARG A 64 -16.15 4.74 -2.12
N PRO A 65 -15.63 3.88 -3.02
CA PRO A 65 -14.25 3.95 -3.49
C PRO A 65 -13.91 5.30 -4.11
N LEU A 66 -12.71 5.81 -3.81
CA LEU A 66 -12.20 7.07 -4.33
C LEU A 66 -10.78 6.94 -4.87
N LEU A 67 -10.59 7.50 -6.07
CA LEU A 67 -9.29 7.91 -6.60
C LEU A 67 -9.23 9.44 -6.54
N LEU A 68 -8.34 9.96 -5.72
CA LEU A 68 -8.11 11.38 -5.53
C LEU A 68 -6.91 11.81 -6.37
N VAL A 69 -7.13 12.73 -7.30
CA VAL A 69 -6.08 13.25 -8.17
C VAL A 69 -5.79 14.69 -7.77
N VAL A 70 -4.56 14.95 -7.37
CA VAL A 70 -4.08 16.27 -6.98
C VAL A 70 -2.94 16.72 -7.90
N GLN A 71 -2.59 18.01 -7.83
CA GLN A 71 -1.64 18.62 -8.75
C GLN A 71 -0.28 17.93 -8.79
N ASP A 72 0.27 17.59 -7.61
CA ASP A 72 1.63 17.06 -7.47
C ASP A 72 1.72 16.03 -6.33
N GLN A 73 2.88 15.37 -6.21
CA GLN A 73 3.11 14.36 -5.19
C GLN A 73 3.14 14.92 -3.77
N GLU A 74 3.55 16.17 -3.59
CA GLU A 74 3.65 16.78 -2.27
C GLU A 74 2.27 17.00 -1.66
N ARG A 75 1.33 17.52 -2.46
CA ARG A 75 -0.08 17.59 -2.07
C ARG A 75 -0.70 16.21 -1.86
N ALA A 76 -0.28 15.22 -2.63
CA ALA A 76 -0.79 13.86 -2.48
C ALA A 76 -0.39 13.28 -1.12
N ARG A 77 0.88 13.46 -0.70
CA ARG A 77 1.37 13.01 0.61
C ARG A 77 0.63 13.66 1.76
N ARG A 78 0.49 15.00 1.75
CA ARG A 78 -0.24 15.72 2.79
C ARG A 78 -1.69 15.27 2.89
N LEU A 79 -2.35 15.05 1.76
CA LEU A 79 -3.73 14.57 1.75
C LEU A 79 -3.83 13.13 2.24
N VAL A 80 -2.83 12.28 2.00
CA VAL A 80 -2.76 10.93 2.59
C VAL A 80 -2.65 11.03 4.11
N GLU A 81 -1.72 11.84 4.62
CA GLU A 81 -1.54 12.06 6.07
C GLU A 81 -2.86 12.54 6.73
N ASP A 82 -3.52 13.54 6.15
CA ASP A 82 -4.80 14.03 6.66
C ASP A 82 -5.89 12.95 6.64
N LEU A 83 -5.99 12.17 5.56
CA LEU A 83 -7.05 11.17 5.39
C LEU A 83 -6.81 9.91 6.21
N ASP A 84 -5.56 9.51 6.44
CA ASP A 84 -5.20 8.34 7.24
C ASP A 84 -5.68 8.52 8.69
N LEU A 85 -5.53 9.74 9.23
CA LEU A 85 -6.08 10.13 10.54
C LEU A 85 -7.62 10.09 10.60
N LEU A 86 -8.28 10.35 9.47
CA LEU A 86 -9.74 10.43 9.37
C LEU A 86 -10.42 9.09 9.03
N LEU A 87 -9.65 8.13 8.53
CA LEU A 87 -10.13 6.85 8.01
C LEU A 87 -9.34 5.66 8.58
N PRO A 88 -9.28 5.47 9.92
CA PRO A 88 -8.43 4.45 10.53
C PRO A 88 -8.79 3.01 10.11
N GLU A 89 -10.05 2.77 9.74
CA GLU A 89 -10.54 1.45 9.32
C GLU A 89 -10.33 1.19 7.83
N ARG A 90 -9.80 2.15 7.07
CA ARG A 90 -9.74 2.07 5.60
C ARG A 90 -8.37 2.52 5.08
N PRO A 91 -7.64 1.65 4.38
CA PRO A 91 -6.33 2.00 3.84
C PRO A 91 -6.37 3.23 2.92
N VAL A 92 -5.55 4.23 3.24
CA VAL A 92 -5.30 5.39 2.39
C VAL A 92 -3.91 5.24 1.77
N LEU A 93 -3.86 5.03 0.45
CA LEU A 93 -2.62 4.67 -0.24
C LEU A 93 -2.19 5.76 -1.21
N LEU A 94 -0.93 6.17 -1.09
CA LEU A 94 -0.26 7.02 -2.07
C LEU A 94 0.08 6.22 -3.33
N ASN A 95 -0.26 6.75 -4.50
CA ASN A 95 0.24 6.32 -5.79
C ASN A 95 1.43 7.20 -6.23
N PRO A 96 2.69 6.79 -5.98
CA PRO A 96 3.85 7.65 -6.20
C PRO A 96 4.31 7.63 -7.65
N SER A 97 4.77 8.76 -8.18
CA SER A 97 5.49 8.79 -9.46
C SER A 97 6.81 8.02 -9.35
N LEU A 98 7.11 7.14 -10.31
CA LEU A 98 8.31 6.29 -10.31
C LEU A 98 9.62 7.00 -10.69
N GLY A 99 9.66 8.34 -10.67
CA GLY A 99 10.75 9.11 -11.27
C GLY A 99 10.82 8.96 -12.80
N LEU A 100 11.51 9.90 -13.47
CA LEU A 100 11.82 9.82 -14.91
C LEU A 100 13.19 9.20 -15.17
N PHE A 101 14.04 9.17 -14.13
CA PHE A 101 15.33 8.52 -14.19
C PHE A 101 15.12 7.10 -13.72
N SER A 102 15.19 6.16 -14.68
CA SER A 102 15.50 4.77 -14.37
C SER A 102 16.63 4.80 -13.36
N SER A 103 16.37 4.42 -12.12
CA SER A 103 17.46 4.07 -11.21
C SER A 103 18.29 3.06 -11.98
N ASP A 104 19.57 3.37 -12.17
CA ASP A 104 20.51 2.35 -12.60
C ASP A 104 20.27 1.14 -11.67
N PRO A 105 19.98 -0.07 -12.18
CA PRO A 105 19.81 -1.23 -11.31
C PRO A 105 21.02 -1.45 -10.38
N ALA A 106 22.19 -0.87 -10.71
CA ALA A 106 23.38 -0.81 -9.88
C ALA A 106 23.36 0.27 -8.78
N SER A 107 22.56 1.34 -8.89
CA SER A 107 22.61 2.49 -7.95
C SER A 107 21.84 2.27 -6.65
N GLY A 108 21.01 1.23 -6.53
CA GLY A 108 20.47 0.72 -5.25
C GLY A 108 19.62 1.66 -4.38
N GLU A 109 19.48 2.96 -4.68
CA GLU A 109 19.16 3.94 -3.64
C GLU A 109 17.85 4.72 -3.81
N SER A 110 16.99 4.52 -4.82
CA SER A 110 15.77 5.36 -4.92
C SER A 110 14.53 4.81 -5.66
N GLY A 111 14.64 3.69 -6.38
CA GLY A 111 13.53 3.14 -7.17
C GLY A 111 12.59 2.22 -6.39
N ASP A 112 13.13 1.45 -5.46
CA ASP A 112 12.46 0.27 -4.88
C ASP A 112 11.29 0.66 -3.97
N GLY A 113 11.42 1.77 -3.23
CA GLY A 113 10.35 2.27 -2.36
C GLY A 113 9.11 2.75 -3.12
N SER A 114 9.31 3.48 -4.23
CA SER A 114 8.19 3.97 -5.06
C SER A 114 7.52 2.84 -5.83
N LEU A 115 8.32 1.90 -6.36
CA LEU A 115 7.80 0.70 -7.02
C LEU A 115 7.03 -0.17 -6.04
N GLY A 116 7.58 -0.43 -4.85
CA GLY A 116 6.90 -1.19 -3.79
C GLY A 116 5.60 -0.53 -3.33
N ALA A 117 5.58 0.79 -3.13
CA ALA A 117 4.36 1.52 -2.81
C ALA A 117 3.30 1.41 -3.91
N ARG A 118 3.70 1.45 -5.18
CA ARG A 118 2.78 1.25 -6.30
C ARG A 118 2.26 -0.18 -6.38
N LEU A 119 3.11 -1.19 -6.15
CA LEU A 119 2.69 -2.58 -6.07
C LEU A 119 1.68 -2.80 -4.93
N ARG A 120 1.87 -2.14 -3.77
CA ARG A 120 0.87 -2.15 -2.68
C ARG A 120 -0.49 -1.58 -3.11
N VAL A 121 -0.51 -0.48 -3.85
CA VAL A 121 -1.77 0.08 -4.40
C VAL A 121 -2.46 -0.94 -5.29
N LEU A 122 -1.73 -1.55 -6.24
CA LEU A 122 -2.30 -2.54 -7.16
C LEU A 122 -2.81 -3.79 -6.42
N GLN A 123 -2.05 -4.27 -5.44
CA GLN A 123 -2.45 -5.40 -4.61
C GLN A 123 -3.71 -5.10 -3.79
N ALA A 124 -3.79 -3.91 -3.17
CA ALA A 124 -4.97 -3.53 -2.39
C ALA A 124 -6.22 -3.33 -3.27
N LEU A 125 -6.05 -2.85 -4.51
CA LEU A 125 -7.13 -2.78 -5.49
C LEU A 125 -7.61 -4.16 -5.93
N ARG A 126 -6.68 -5.12 -6.09
CA ARG A 126 -6.99 -6.51 -6.45
C ARG A 126 -7.71 -7.25 -5.32
N GLU A 127 -7.25 -7.08 -4.08
CA GLU A 127 -7.79 -7.78 -2.90
C GLU A 127 -9.10 -7.14 -2.38
N GLU A 128 -9.76 -6.32 -3.21
CA GLU A 128 -11.06 -5.67 -2.97
C GLU A 128 -11.16 -4.94 -1.61
N ARG A 129 -10.02 -4.52 -1.03
CA ARG A 129 -9.99 -3.74 0.22
C ARG A 129 -10.53 -2.32 0.09
N ALA A 130 -11.04 -1.97 -1.09
CA ALA A 130 -11.54 -0.67 -1.47
C ALA A 130 -10.67 0.49 -0.96
N PRO A 131 -9.35 0.52 -1.19
CA PRO A 131 -8.50 1.58 -0.65
C PRO A 131 -8.91 2.95 -1.18
N VAL A 132 -8.67 4.01 -0.41
CA VAL A 132 -8.65 5.37 -0.94
C VAL A 132 -7.29 5.58 -1.59
N VAL A 133 -7.25 5.79 -2.90
CA VAL A 133 -5.99 6.00 -3.62
C VAL A 133 -5.80 7.49 -3.87
N VAL A 134 -4.67 8.03 -3.46
CA VAL A 134 -4.29 9.43 -3.70
C VAL A 134 -3.13 9.49 -4.67
N SER A 135 -3.27 10.23 -5.76
CA SER A 135 -2.26 10.31 -6.83
C SER A 135 -1.97 11.75 -7.20
N GLY A 136 -0.70 12.06 -7.43
CA GLY A 136 -0.32 13.24 -8.22
C GLY A 136 -0.73 13.04 -9.69
N ALA A 137 -1.00 14.14 -10.39
CA ALA A 137 -1.41 14.11 -11.80
C ALA A 137 -0.37 13.41 -12.70
N THR A 138 0.93 13.66 -12.48
CA THR A 138 2.02 13.02 -13.24
C THR A 138 2.11 11.52 -12.98
N ALA A 139 1.93 11.10 -11.72
CA ALA A 139 1.99 9.71 -11.30
C ALA A 139 0.84 8.88 -11.93
N LEU A 140 -0.31 9.50 -12.17
CA LEU A 140 -1.49 8.87 -12.77
C LEU A 140 -1.31 8.60 -14.27
N LEU A 141 -0.52 9.44 -14.96
CA LEU A 141 -0.26 9.30 -16.40
C LEU A 141 0.76 8.20 -16.73
N GLN A 142 1.48 7.69 -15.71
CA GLN A 142 2.44 6.61 -15.90
C GLN A 142 1.70 5.29 -16.19
N GLN A 143 2.11 4.62 -17.27
CA GLN A 143 1.50 3.35 -17.67
C GLN A 143 1.77 2.26 -16.66
N LEU A 144 0.75 1.42 -16.44
CA LEU A 144 0.82 0.23 -15.61
C LEU A 144 0.81 -1.02 -16.50
N PRO A 145 1.41 -2.14 -16.05
CA PRO A 145 1.19 -3.42 -16.71
C PRO A 145 -0.30 -3.75 -16.70
N GLY A 146 -0.82 -4.30 -17.80
CA GLY A 146 -2.20 -4.78 -17.83
C GLY A 146 -2.44 -5.88 -16.79
N GLY A 147 -3.66 -5.98 -16.25
CA GLY A 147 -3.98 -6.90 -15.15
C GLY A 147 -3.55 -8.35 -15.42
N ALA A 148 -3.79 -8.88 -16.62
CA ALA A 148 -3.36 -10.24 -16.98
C ALA A 148 -1.84 -10.44 -16.98
N ARG A 149 -1.05 -9.39 -17.27
CA ARG A 149 0.41 -9.45 -17.15
C ARG A 149 0.84 -9.43 -15.69
N LEU A 150 0.19 -8.59 -14.88
CA LEU A 150 0.45 -8.51 -13.45
C LEU A 150 0.19 -9.87 -12.77
N GLU A 151 -0.96 -10.49 -13.02
CA GLU A 151 -1.31 -11.79 -12.44
C GLU A 151 -0.28 -12.88 -12.75
N ARG A 152 0.20 -12.97 -14.00
CA ARG A 152 1.19 -13.97 -14.39
C ARG A 152 2.56 -13.77 -13.75
N THR A 153 2.89 -12.54 -13.36
CA THR A 153 4.17 -12.21 -12.73
C THR A 153 4.15 -12.35 -11.21
N MET A 154 2.96 -12.45 -10.61
CA MET A 154 2.83 -12.63 -9.16
C MET A 154 2.97 -14.12 -8.81
N GLY A 155 3.87 -14.42 -7.87
CA GLY A 155 3.97 -15.74 -7.25
C GLY A 155 3.29 -15.74 -5.89
N ALA A 156 2.64 -16.85 -5.53
CA ALA A 156 2.17 -17.13 -4.18
C ALA A 156 3.02 -18.25 -3.60
N ILE A 157 3.29 -18.18 -2.30
CA ILE A 157 3.94 -19.23 -1.53
C ILE A 157 3.02 -19.49 -0.34
N ALA A 158 2.56 -20.73 -0.17
CA ALA A 158 1.76 -21.13 0.99
C ALA A 158 2.37 -22.36 1.68
N VAL A 159 2.09 -22.49 2.98
CA VAL A 159 2.50 -23.68 3.77
C VAL A 159 1.80 -24.92 3.23
N GLY A 160 2.55 -26.01 3.08
CA GLY A 160 2.07 -27.29 2.52
C GLY A 160 2.07 -27.34 0.99
N GLU A 161 2.53 -26.29 0.30
CA GLU A 161 2.75 -26.32 -1.15
C GLU A 161 4.19 -26.73 -1.49
N GLU A 162 4.37 -27.27 -2.70
CA GLU A 162 5.70 -27.53 -3.25
C GLU A 162 6.31 -26.23 -3.82
N LEU A 163 7.58 -26.01 -3.51
CA LEU A 163 8.40 -24.90 -3.95
C LEU A 163 9.78 -25.41 -4.34
N ASP A 164 10.12 -25.36 -5.64
CA ASP A 164 11.50 -25.56 -6.08
C ASP A 164 12.29 -24.25 -5.85
N PRO A 165 13.23 -24.21 -4.88
CA PRO A 165 13.95 -22.98 -4.55
C PRO A 165 14.89 -22.52 -5.67
N HIS A 166 15.32 -23.42 -6.57
CA HIS A 166 16.14 -23.07 -7.72
C HIS A 166 15.30 -22.43 -8.82
N GLU A 167 14.12 -22.97 -9.13
CA GLU A 167 13.19 -22.35 -10.09
C GLU A 167 12.77 -20.96 -9.60
N TRP A 168 12.41 -20.84 -8.33
CA TRP A 168 12.06 -19.56 -7.73
C TRP A 168 13.21 -18.55 -7.74
N ALA A 169 14.43 -19.00 -7.46
CA ALA A 169 15.61 -18.14 -7.56
C ALA A 169 15.81 -17.60 -8.98
N HIS A 170 15.64 -18.44 -10.01
CA HIS A 170 15.71 -18.01 -11.40
C HIS A 170 14.61 -16.99 -11.73
N ARG A 171 13.36 -17.29 -11.38
CA ARG A 171 12.23 -16.38 -11.60
C ARG A 171 12.45 -15.03 -10.92
N LEU A 172 12.91 -15.01 -9.67
CA LEU A 172 13.18 -13.76 -8.94
C LEU A 172 14.25 -12.91 -9.62
N VAL A 173 15.35 -13.52 -10.07
CA VAL A 173 16.40 -12.82 -10.82
C VAL A 173 15.85 -12.23 -12.12
N ASP A 174 15.02 -12.97 -12.86
CA ASP A 174 14.37 -12.48 -14.08
C ASP A 174 13.43 -11.29 -13.82
N HIS A 175 12.87 -11.19 -12.61
CA HIS A 175 12.05 -10.06 -12.16
C HIS A 175 12.86 -8.94 -11.50
N GLY A 176 14.19 -9.01 -11.51
CA GLY A 176 15.09 -7.97 -11.03
C GLY A 176 15.45 -8.04 -9.54
N TYR A 177 15.10 -9.14 -8.86
CA TYR A 177 15.54 -9.34 -7.47
C TYR A 177 17.03 -9.67 -7.40
N LYS A 178 17.65 -9.26 -6.29
CA LYS A 178 19.08 -9.45 -6.04
C LYS A 178 19.30 -10.65 -5.12
N ARG A 179 20.03 -11.66 -5.60
CA ARG A 179 20.49 -12.75 -4.75
C ARG A 179 21.59 -12.25 -3.83
N ARG A 180 21.38 -12.40 -2.52
CA ARG A 180 22.33 -12.01 -1.47
C ARG A 180 22.72 -13.19 -0.61
N THR A 181 23.75 -13.00 0.19
CA THR A 181 24.03 -13.88 1.31
C THR A 181 22.99 -13.65 2.39
N LEU A 182 22.73 -12.40 2.77
CA LEU A 182 21.75 -11.95 3.77
C LEU A 182 20.71 -11.03 3.14
N VAL A 183 19.45 -11.14 3.55
CA VAL A 183 18.36 -10.29 3.06
C VAL A 183 18.20 -9.10 4.01
N GLU A 184 18.45 -7.89 3.50
CA GLU A 184 18.42 -6.65 4.29
C GLU A 184 17.42 -5.63 3.71
N ALA A 185 17.19 -5.65 2.40
CA ALA A 185 16.33 -4.68 1.71
C ALA A 185 15.23 -5.35 0.85
N PRO A 186 14.11 -4.65 0.57
CA PRO A 186 13.12 -5.10 -0.40
C PRO A 186 13.75 -5.37 -1.78
N GLY A 187 13.29 -6.40 -2.46
CA GLY A 187 13.89 -6.83 -3.74
C GLY A 187 15.09 -7.74 -3.58
N GLU A 188 15.43 -8.17 -2.36
CA GLU A 188 16.50 -9.14 -2.11
C GLU A 188 15.95 -10.51 -1.73
N PHE A 189 16.74 -11.54 -2.02
CA PHE A 189 16.47 -12.91 -1.57
C PHE A 189 17.77 -13.67 -1.28
N ALA A 190 17.69 -14.70 -0.43
CA ALA A 190 18.79 -15.60 -0.12
C ALA A 190 18.30 -17.05 -0.07
N LEU A 191 19.14 -17.98 -0.52
CA LEU A 191 18.88 -19.42 -0.46
C LEU A 191 20.04 -20.10 0.25
N ARG A 192 19.74 -20.78 1.37
CA ARG A 192 20.71 -21.41 2.27
C ARG A 192 20.21 -22.80 2.69
N GLY A 193 20.57 -23.83 1.94
CA GLY A 193 20.04 -25.18 2.18
C GLY A 193 18.53 -25.20 2.03
N GLY A 194 17.81 -25.71 3.04
CA GLY A 194 16.35 -25.70 3.08
C GLY A 194 15.71 -24.38 3.53
N VAL A 195 16.45 -23.26 3.56
CA VAL A 195 15.88 -21.96 3.96
C VAL A 195 15.95 -20.99 2.78
N PHE A 196 14.80 -20.41 2.45
CA PHE A 196 14.66 -19.39 1.43
C PHE A 196 14.13 -18.10 2.05
N ASP A 197 14.98 -17.09 2.12
CA ASP A 197 14.62 -15.75 2.61
C ASP A 197 14.27 -14.87 1.42
N LEU A 198 13.15 -14.15 1.50
CA LEU A 198 12.67 -13.25 0.46
C LEU A 198 12.16 -11.96 1.09
N TYR A 199 12.55 -10.81 0.55
CA TYR A 199 11.93 -9.53 0.88
C TYR A 199 11.12 -9.03 -0.32
N PRO A 200 9.79 -9.30 -0.38
CA PRO A 200 8.97 -8.87 -1.49
C PRO A 200 8.94 -7.33 -1.62
N LEU A 201 8.97 -6.85 -2.86
CA LEU A 201 8.75 -5.43 -3.14
C LEU A 201 7.36 -5.01 -2.64
N GLY A 202 7.34 -4.04 -1.73
CA GLY A 202 6.10 -3.49 -1.17
C GLY A 202 5.64 -4.16 0.13
N ALA A 203 6.24 -5.28 0.55
CA ALA A 203 5.97 -5.87 1.86
C ALA A 203 6.55 -5.00 2.99
N ALA A 204 5.97 -5.14 4.19
CA ALA A 204 6.45 -4.44 5.40
C ALA A 204 7.66 -5.13 6.05
N ALA A 205 7.81 -6.44 5.84
CA ALA A 205 8.87 -7.25 6.40
C ALA A 205 9.28 -8.37 5.42
N PRO A 206 10.51 -8.87 5.49
CA PRO A 206 10.92 -10.06 4.77
C PRO A 206 10.30 -11.33 5.37
N LEU A 207 10.22 -12.36 4.54
CA LEU A 207 9.66 -13.67 4.84
C LEU A 207 10.77 -14.71 4.77
N ARG A 208 10.81 -15.60 5.75
CA ARG A 208 11.62 -16.82 5.76
C ARG A 208 10.71 -18.01 5.46
N VAL A 209 11.05 -18.73 4.40
CA VAL A 209 10.43 -19.98 3.98
C VAL A 209 11.35 -21.11 4.40
N ASP A 210 10.89 -21.96 5.31
CA ASP A 210 11.58 -23.22 5.63
C ASP A 210 11.01 -24.33 4.77
N LEU A 211 11.90 -25.08 4.13
CA LEU A 211 11.62 -26.16 3.20
C LEU A 211 12.08 -27.50 3.79
N PHE A 212 11.22 -28.51 3.69
CA PHE A 212 11.57 -29.90 3.91
C PHE A 212 11.58 -30.65 2.58
N GLY A 213 12.76 -30.79 1.98
CA GLY A 213 12.85 -31.15 0.57
C GLY A 213 12.33 -29.98 -0.27
N ASP A 214 11.26 -30.22 -1.02
CA ASP A 214 10.59 -29.20 -1.85
C ASP A 214 9.28 -28.71 -1.21
N GLU A 215 8.89 -29.21 -0.02
CA GLU A 215 7.65 -28.80 0.65
C GLU A 215 7.88 -27.59 1.57
N VAL A 216 7.00 -26.58 1.49
CA VAL A 216 6.99 -25.45 2.42
C VAL A 216 6.48 -25.87 3.80
N GLU A 217 7.39 -26.05 4.74
CA GLU A 217 7.08 -26.45 6.11
C GLU A 217 6.58 -25.26 6.94
N SER A 218 7.21 -24.09 6.80
CA SER A 218 6.78 -22.89 7.52
C SER A 218 7.10 -21.59 6.80
N LEU A 219 6.28 -20.57 7.07
CA LEU A 219 6.44 -19.20 6.60
C LEU A 219 6.41 -18.28 7.82
N ARG A 220 7.45 -17.47 8.01
CA ARG A 220 7.55 -16.53 9.14
C ARG A 220 8.16 -15.21 8.74
N SER A 221 7.76 -14.12 9.40
CA SER A 221 8.39 -12.83 9.19
C SER A 221 9.66 -12.72 10.04
N PHE A 222 10.66 -11.97 9.59
CA PHE A 222 11.86 -11.72 10.38
C PHE A 222 12.31 -10.27 10.30
N ASP A 223 13.07 -9.84 11.30
CA ASP A 223 13.66 -8.51 11.33
C ASP A 223 14.94 -8.50 10.47
N PRO A 224 15.05 -7.66 9.43
CA PRO A 224 16.18 -7.66 8.51
C PRO A 224 17.51 -7.21 9.15
N ALA A 225 17.49 -6.46 10.25
CA ALA A 225 18.71 -6.00 10.91
C ALA A 225 19.29 -7.07 11.85
N SER A 226 18.43 -7.75 12.62
CA SER A 226 18.82 -8.76 13.60
C SER A 226 18.77 -10.19 13.06
N GLN A 227 18.06 -10.42 11.96
CA GLN A 227 17.87 -11.72 11.30
C GLN A 227 17.10 -12.75 12.14
N ARG A 228 16.37 -12.24 13.14
CA ARG A 228 15.56 -13.04 14.07
C ARG A 228 14.10 -13.02 13.62
N SER A 229 13.45 -14.17 13.77
CA SER A 229 12.01 -14.26 13.53
C SER A 229 11.24 -13.32 14.46
N THR A 230 10.25 -12.63 13.91
CA THR A 230 9.35 -11.73 14.65
C THR A 230 7.95 -12.33 14.85
N GLY A 231 7.67 -13.46 14.21
CA GLY A 231 6.38 -14.15 14.25
C GLY A 231 6.34 -15.25 13.20
#